data_AF-A0A6M8UH87-F1
#
_entry.id   AF-A0A6M8UH87-F1
#
_cell.length_a   1.000
_cell.length_b   1.000
_cell.length_c   1.000
_cell.angle_alpha   90.00
_cell.angle_beta   90.00
_cell.angle_gamma   90.00
#
_symmetry.space_group_name_H-M   'P 1'
#
loop_
_entity.id
_entity.type
_entity.pdbx_description
1 polymer ?
#
loop_
_entity_poly.entity_id
_entity_poly.type
_entity_poly.pdbx_seq_one_letter_code
_entity_poly.pdbx_strand_id
1 'polypeptide(L)'
;MNDLDNIKTIKLSLAVIFSIGVLLVLFFPLGAYLFSFLVLAFIANAKNGEYKKLLFFAFIIILISTFIINENSVQKFIFREDDFTTYYNNYLDLLNGHYIALFNFGGGFEIGLPGLNFLLSVIINQPLPYVIQIFYILLFMAMLYYLVKIDTLFIVSRKENKYMLFLWGALFLKITAMLTIERQAIASFFVLFALFDNRKRLFWLAIGCLFHLSTPVIYFVIRYLLQTRSFKRAILSSVALLGFVVFAYPILTIINNIFPNDKIGFVLFFMKNKDLINNEIIKSVKQIFYIFPLIVLDLLLRLKGIRWSLAPSLLLFVFGMLILSILPGVPTRIMMPIIFILFGFYYYNFFSLFSNRTHLYMFMLLAISLAIYKFFLPGYYYRYPLIESYPGYYVDAFMEKQDYIRRLSLPGIADVTIDNGNKL
;
A
#
# COMPACT_ATOMS: atom_id res chain seq x y z
N MET A 1 -13.70 -35.81 32.27
CA MET A 1 -13.84 -34.38 31.95
C MET A 1 -14.76 -34.28 30.75
N ASN A 2 -15.97 -33.76 30.94
CA ASN A 2 -17.02 -33.78 29.93
C ASN A 2 -16.71 -32.81 28.78
N ASP A 3 -16.98 -33.22 27.53
CA ASP A 3 -16.77 -32.41 26.33
C ASP A 3 -17.44 -31.04 26.39
N LEU A 4 -18.54 -30.92 27.14
CA LEU A 4 -19.24 -29.66 27.42
C LEU A 4 -18.38 -28.65 28.19
N ASP A 5 -17.58 -29.09 29.16
CA ASP A 5 -16.72 -28.21 29.96
C ASP A 5 -15.51 -27.74 29.14
N ASN A 6 -14.99 -28.60 28.25
CA ASN A 6 -13.95 -28.24 27.30
C ASN A 6 -14.44 -27.17 26.31
N ILE A 7 -15.66 -27.30 25.78
CA ILE A 7 -16.24 -26.32 24.85
C ILE A 7 -16.46 -24.97 25.53
N LYS A 8 -16.98 -24.96 26.78
CA LYS A 8 -17.17 -23.72 27.56
C LYS A 8 -15.83 -23.03 27.82
N THR A 9 -14.80 -23.79 28.19
CA THR A 9 -13.45 -23.27 28.45
C THR A 9 -12.84 -22.63 27.21
N ILE A 10 -12.93 -23.29 26.04
CA ILE A 10 -12.43 -22.73 24.76
C ILE A 10 -13.15 -21.43 24.40
N LYS A 11 -14.48 -21.39 24.55
CA LYS A 11 -15.27 -20.17 24.28
C LYS A 11 -14.89 -19.02 25.22
N LEU A 12 -14.68 -19.31 26.50
CA LEU A 12 -14.23 -18.33 27.48
C LEU A 12 -12.84 -17.78 27.13
N SER A 13 -11.88 -18.64 26.80
CA SER A 13 -10.54 -18.21 26.39
C SER A 13 -10.58 -17.32 25.15
N LEU A 14 -11.39 -17.65 24.15
CA LEU A 14 -11.55 -16.83 22.95
C LEU A 14 -12.17 -15.46 23.26
N ALA A 15 -13.17 -15.42 24.15
CA ALA A 15 -13.78 -14.17 24.60
C ALA A 15 -12.77 -13.29 25.36
N VAL A 16 -11.92 -13.87 26.20
CA VAL A 16 -10.85 -13.16 26.90
C VAL A 16 -9.83 -12.59 25.91
N ILE A 17 -9.35 -13.38 24.94
CA ILE A 17 -8.40 -12.92 23.91
C ILE A 17 -9.01 -11.78 23.09
N PHE A 18 -10.28 -11.89 22.70
CA PHE A 18 -10.97 -10.82 21.98
C PHE A 18 -11.10 -9.55 22.83
N SER A 19 -11.46 -9.69 24.11
CA SER A 19 -11.57 -8.57 25.05
C SER A 19 -10.23 -7.86 25.26
N ILE A 20 -9.13 -8.61 25.36
CA ILE A 20 -7.76 -8.04 25.38
C ILE A 20 -7.50 -7.22 24.12
N GLY A 21 -7.88 -7.74 22.94
CA GLY A 21 -7.75 -7.01 21.68
C GLY A 21 -8.53 -5.69 21.68
N VAL A 22 -9.77 -5.68 22.17
CA VAL A 22 -10.59 -4.47 22.30
C VAL A 22 -9.98 -3.47 23.28
N LEU A 23 -9.55 -3.92 24.45
CA LEU A 23 -8.87 -3.06 25.43
C LEU A 23 -7.59 -2.45 24.84
N LEU A 24 -6.78 -3.25 24.15
CA LEU A 24 -5.61 -2.73 23.46
C LEU A 24 -5.99 -1.68 22.41
N VAL A 25 -7.10 -1.83 21.67
CA VAL A 25 -7.52 -0.79 20.72
C VAL A 25 -7.84 0.51 21.44
N LEU A 26 -8.53 0.44 22.57
CA LEU A 26 -8.96 1.63 23.32
C LEU A 26 -7.80 2.39 23.96
N PHE A 27 -6.76 1.70 24.42
CA PHE A 27 -5.68 2.30 25.22
C PHE A 27 -4.30 2.29 24.56
N PHE A 28 -4.03 1.34 23.66
CA PHE A 28 -2.72 1.18 23.00
C PHE A 28 -2.85 0.61 21.57
N PRO A 29 -3.28 1.44 20.58
CA PRO A 29 -3.63 0.98 19.24
C PRO A 29 -2.50 0.25 18.49
N LEU A 30 -1.22 0.59 18.72
CA LEU A 30 -0.09 -0.13 18.14
C LEU A 30 0.08 -1.53 18.75
N GLY A 31 -0.18 -1.66 20.05
CA GLY A 31 -0.23 -2.96 20.73
C GLY A 31 -1.34 -3.83 20.15
N ALA A 32 -2.53 -3.27 19.92
CA ALA A 32 -3.62 -3.96 19.25
C ALA A 32 -3.29 -4.35 17.80
N TYR A 33 -2.54 -3.52 17.08
CA TYR A 33 -2.09 -3.80 15.72
C TYR A 33 -1.21 -5.05 15.67
N LEU A 34 -0.18 -5.10 16.52
CA LEU A 34 0.70 -6.27 16.64
C LEU A 34 -0.09 -7.50 17.11
N PHE A 35 -0.86 -7.35 18.19
CA PHE A 35 -1.65 -8.43 18.77
C PHE A 35 -2.60 -9.06 17.73
N SER A 36 -3.31 -8.22 16.97
CA SER A 36 -4.23 -8.69 15.92
C SER A 36 -3.51 -9.49 14.86
N PHE A 37 -2.34 -9.05 14.39
CA PHE A 37 -1.56 -9.82 13.43
C PHE A 37 -1.12 -11.19 13.96
N LEU A 38 -0.64 -11.24 15.20
CA LEU A 38 -0.21 -12.50 15.82
C LEU A 38 -1.40 -13.47 15.95
N VAL A 39 -2.52 -13.02 16.51
CA VAL A 39 -3.73 -13.85 16.68
C VAL A 39 -4.29 -14.29 15.33
N LEU A 40 -4.40 -13.38 14.36
CA LEU A 40 -4.87 -13.71 13.02
C LEU A 40 -3.97 -14.71 12.30
N ALA A 41 -2.64 -14.66 12.51
CA ALA A 41 -1.71 -15.62 11.91
C ALA A 41 -1.94 -17.05 12.44
N PHE A 42 -2.20 -17.19 13.74
CA PHE A 42 -2.58 -18.47 14.33
C PHE A 42 -3.95 -18.95 13.80
N ILE A 43 -4.96 -18.08 13.76
CA ILE A 43 -6.28 -18.41 13.23
C ILE A 43 -6.19 -18.83 11.75
N ALA A 44 -5.42 -18.09 10.95
CA ALA A 44 -5.21 -18.39 9.53
C ALA A 44 -4.61 -19.80 9.35
N ASN A 45 -3.62 -20.17 10.16
CA ASN A 45 -2.93 -21.47 10.07
C ASN A 45 -3.62 -22.62 10.82
N ALA A 46 -4.65 -22.34 11.62
CA ALA A 46 -5.45 -23.38 12.26
C ALA A 46 -6.16 -24.26 11.23
N LYS A 47 -6.40 -25.53 11.58
CA LYS A 47 -7.22 -26.45 10.77
C LYS A 47 -8.61 -25.83 10.55
N ASN A 48 -9.23 -26.15 9.42
CA ASN A 48 -10.57 -25.65 9.12
C ASN A 48 -11.56 -26.16 10.18
N GLY A 49 -12.00 -25.26 11.04
CA GLY A 49 -13.03 -25.49 12.03
C GLY A 49 -14.21 -24.57 11.80
N GLU A 50 -15.36 -24.93 12.38
CA GLU A 50 -16.64 -24.22 12.26
C GLU A 50 -16.50 -22.70 12.53
N TYR A 51 -15.72 -22.33 13.55
CA TYR A 51 -15.57 -20.93 13.99
C TYR A 51 -14.41 -20.17 13.35
N LYS A 52 -13.56 -20.80 12.53
CA LYS A 52 -12.34 -20.17 11.99
C LYS A 52 -12.66 -18.87 11.24
N LYS A 53 -13.70 -18.89 10.40
CA LYS A 53 -14.14 -17.74 9.61
C LYS A 53 -14.60 -16.60 10.52
N LEU A 54 -15.48 -16.91 11.47
CA LEU A 54 -16.03 -15.93 12.40
C LEU A 54 -14.93 -15.26 13.22
N LEU A 55 -14.02 -16.05 13.79
CA LEU A 55 -12.88 -15.55 14.55
C LEU A 55 -11.96 -14.70 13.69
N PHE A 56 -11.64 -15.14 12.48
CA PHE A 56 -10.81 -14.37 11.56
C PHE A 56 -11.45 -13.00 11.26
N PHE A 57 -12.75 -12.95 10.95
CA PHE A 57 -13.46 -11.69 10.71
C PHE A 57 -13.53 -10.80 11.95
N ALA A 58 -13.78 -11.36 13.14
CA ALA A 58 -13.83 -10.59 14.38
C ALA A 58 -12.49 -9.89 14.65
N PHE A 59 -11.37 -10.59 14.53
CA PHE A 59 -10.04 -10.00 14.72
C PHE A 59 -9.61 -9.10 13.54
N ILE A 60 -10.17 -9.28 12.34
CA ILE A 60 -9.91 -8.37 11.22
C ILE A 60 -10.52 -6.99 11.44
N ILE A 61 -11.67 -6.92 12.12
CA ILE A 61 -12.28 -5.65 12.49
C ILE A 61 -11.36 -4.89 13.45
N ILE A 62 -10.78 -5.60 14.43
CA ILE A 62 -9.76 -5.03 15.33
C ILE A 62 -8.56 -4.53 14.52
N LEU A 63 -8.00 -5.37 13.64
CA LEU A 63 -6.87 -4.98 12.79
C LEU A 63 -7.17 -3.74 11.94
N ILE A 64 -8.32 -3.70 11.25
CA ILE A 64 -8.73 -2.55 10.43
C ILE A 64 -8.90 -1.29 11.29
N SER A 65 -9.48 -1.42 12.49
CA SER A 65 -9.61 -0.31 13.43
C SER A 65 -8.24 0.24 13.82
N THR A 66 -7.25 -0.64 14.05
CA THR A 66 -5.88 -0.19 14.35
C THR A 66 -5.20 0.46 13.14
N PHE A 67 -5.44 0.01 11.91
CA PHE A 67 -4.99 0.75 10.71
C PHE A 67 -5.61 2.14 10.66
N ILE A 68 -6.93 2.26 10.87
CA ILE A 68 -7.62 3.54 10.89
C ILE A 68 -6.98 4.50 11.89
N ILE A 69 -6.80 4.06 13.14
CA ILE A 69 -6.23 4.87 14.20
C ILE A 69 -4.80 5.25 13.80
N ASN A 70 -3.94 4.26 13.58
CA ASN A 70 -2.52 4.52 13.40
C ASN A 70 -2.21 5.35 12.15
N GLU A 71 -3.00 5.25 11.08
CA GLU A 71 -2.79 6.07 9.88
C GLU A 71 -3.39 7.48 10.02
N ASN A 72 -4.48 7.65 10.76
CA ASN A 72 -5.00 8.99 11.11
C ASN A 72 -4.15 9.72 12.15
N SER A 73 -3.24 9.02 12.85
CA SER A 73 -2.30 9.64 13.79
C SER A 73 -1.12 10.31 13.07
N VAL A 74 -0.89 9.93 11.80
CA VAL A 74 0.19 10.47 10.98
C VAL A 74 -0.06 11.93 10.63
N GLN A 75 1.02 12.71 10.59
CA GLN A 75 1.03 14.10 10.17
C GLN A 75 0.43 14.29 8.76
N LYS A 76 -0.53 15.22 8.63
CA LYS A 76 -1.11 15.66 7.35
C LYS A 76 -1.17 17.18 7.28
N PHE A 77 -1.15 17.74 6.07
CA PHE A 77 -1.21 19.18 5.81
C PHE A 77 0.00 20.00 6.23
N ILE A 78 1.20 19.41 6.23
CA ILE A 78 2.41 20.10 6.74
C ILE A 78 3.34 20.48 5.62
N PHE A 79 3.43 19.67 4.57
CA PHE A 79 4.31 19.93 3.45
C PHE A 79 3.53 19.97 2.15
N ARG A 80 3.97 20.84 1.24
CA ARG A 80 3.33 21.03 -0.06
C ARG A 80 3.40 19.79 -0.94
N GLU A 81 4.30 18.84 -0.72
CA GLU A 81 4.44 17.65 -1.55
C GLU A 81 3.35 16.58 -1.30
N ASP A 82 2.49 16.73 -0.28
CA ASP A 82 1.38 15.80 -0.01
C ASP A 82 0.17 16.09 -0.93
N ASP A 83 -0.14 15.19 -1.88
CA ASP A 83 -1.31 15.37 -2.75
C ASP A 83 -2.64 15.15 -2.00
N PHE A 84 -2.63 14.58 -0.78
CA PHE A 84 -3.83 14.51 0.05
C PHE A 84 -4.48 15.90 0.24
N THR A 85 -3.65 16.94 0.42
CA THR A 85 -4.12 18.33 0.52
C THR A 85 -4.93 18.74 -0.72
N THR A 86 -4.46 18.37 -1.91
CA THR A 86 -5.15 18.65 -3.16
C THR A 86 -6.46 17.88 -3.28
N TYR A 87 -6.50 16.63 -2.83
CA TYR A 87 -7.71 15.80 -2.84
C TYR A 87 -8.74 16.27 -1.80
N TYR A 88 -8.28 16.71 -0.65
CA TYR A 88 -9.13 17.29 0.38
C TYR A 88 -9.74 18.64 -0.06
N ASN A 89 -8.94 19.51 -0.67
CA ASN A 89 -9.49 20.75 -1.23
C ASN A 89 -10.53 20.49 -2.33
N ASN A 90 -10.32 19.45 -3.16
CA ASN A 90 -11.32 19.02 -4.13
C ASN A 90 -12.63 18.57 -3.46
N TYR A 91 -12.54 17.84 -2.35
CA TYR A 91 -13.71 17.52 -1.52
C TYR A 91 -14.40 18.79 -0.99
N LEU A 92 -13.65 19.76 -0.47
CA LEU A 92 -14.20 21.02 0.04
C LEU A 92 -14.88 21.85 -1.06
N ASP A 93 -14.31 21.90 -2.25
CA ASP A 93 -14.94 22.56 -3.40
C ASP A 93 -16.32 21.94 -3.70
N LEU A 94 -16.38 20.61 -3.72
CA LEU A 94 -17.62 19.87 -3.97
C LEU A 94 -18.64 20.02 -2.83
N LEU A 95 -18.18 20.05 -1.58
CA LEU A 95 -19.00 20.32 -0.39
C LEU A 95 -19.65 21.71 -0.47
N ASN A 96 -18.94 22.70 -1.01
CA ASN A 96 -19.42 24.07 -1.18
C ASN A 96 -20.20 24.28 -2.50
N GLY A 97 -20.54 23.22 -3.23
CA GLY A 97 -21.33 23.30 -4.46
C GLY A 97 -20.55 23.69 -5.73
N HIS A 98 -19.22 23.74 -5.69
CA HIS A 98 -18.39 24.01 -6.86
C HIS A 98 -18.18 22.75 -7.72
N TYR A 99 -19.21 22.32 -8.44
CA TYR A 99 -19.20 21.06 -9.19
C TYR A 99 -18.20 20.98 -10.35
N ILE A 100 -17.66 22.11 -10.81
CA ILE A 100 -16.56 22.15 -11.79
C ILE A 100 -15.35 21.33 -11.28
N ALA A 101 -15.20 21.22 -9.95
CA ALA A 101 -14.16 20.44 -9.31
C ALA A 101 -14.17 18.94 -9.68
N LEU A 102 -15.27 18.42 -10.21
CA LEU A 102 -15.34 17.05 -10.76
C LEU A 102 -14.35 16.81 -11.91
N PHE A 103 -13.99 17.86 -12.64
CA PHE A 103 -13.18 17.79 -13.86
C PHE A 103 -11.76 18.37 -13.67
N ASN A 104 -11.34 18.62 -12.42
CA ASN A 104 -10.04 19.25 -12.13
C ASN A 104 -8.81 18.41 -12.52
N PHE A 105 -8.96 17.09 -12.63
CA PHE A 105 -7.84 16.17 -12.84
C PHE A 105 -7.81 15.58 -14.25
N GLY A 106 -6.60 15.27 -14.74
CA GLY A 106 -6.41 14.57 -16.01
C GLY A 106 -6.95 15.30 -17.24
N GLY A 107 -7.09 16.62 -17.20
CA GLY A 107 -7.73 17.41 -18.25
C GLY A 107 -9.24 17.17 -18.37
N GLY A 108 -9.89 16.77 -17.27
CA GLY A 108 -11.33 16.49 -17.21
C GLY A 108 -11.70 15.01 -17.34
N PHE A 109 -10.75 14.13 -17.63
CA PHE A 109 -11.04 12.70 -17.82
C PHE A 109 -10.90 11.87 -16.54
N GLU A 110 -10.13 12.33 -15.54
CA GLU A 110 -9.87 11.59 -14.30
C GLU A 110 -10.91 11.91 -13.22
N ILE A 111 -12.17 11.57 -13.52
CA ILE A 111 -13.33 11.86 -12.67
C ILE A 111 -13.55 10.87 -11.51
N GLY A 112 -12.78 9.78 -11.44
CA GLY A 112 -12.99 8.70 -10.47
C GLY A 112 -12.81 9.15 -9.02
N LEU A 113 -11.69 9.81 -8.69
CA LEU A 113 -11.47 10.32 -7.34
C LEU A 113 -12.41 11.49 -7.00
N PRO A 114 -12.59 12.52 -7.87
CA PRO A 114 -13.60 13.57 -7.63
C PRO A 114 -15.01 13.03 -7.45
N GLY A 115 -15.40 11.99 -8.19
CA GLY A 115 -16.69 11.33 -8.02
C GLY A 115 -16.84 10.67 -6.65
N LEU A 116 -15.78 10.04 -6.12
CA LEU A 116 -15.79 9.54 -4.74
C LEU A 116 -15.88 10.68 -3.74
N ASN A 117 -15.08 11.74 -3.91
CA ASN A 117 -15.13 12.93 -3.04
C ASN A 117 -16.50 13.60 -3.06
N PHE A 118 -17.17 13.65 -4.20
CA PHE A 118 -18.53 14.18 -4.32
C PHE A 118 -19.52 13.31 -3.55
N LEU A 119 -19.45 11.98 -3.69
CA LEU A 119 -20.27 11.08 -2.89
C LEU A 119 -20.05 11.30 -1.39
N LEU A 120 -18.78 11.43 -0.98
CA LEU A 120 -18.44 11.71 0.41
C LEU A 120 -18.93 13.08 0.87
N SER A 121 -18.88 14.11 0.02
CA SER A 121 -19.33 15.46 0.40
C SER A 121 -20.83 15.49 0.65
N VAL A 122 -21.60 14.68 -0.08
CA VAL A 122 -23.04 14.50 0.17
C VAL A 122 -23.30 13.70 1.45
N ILE A 123 -22.55 12.61 1.70
CA ILE A 123 -22.80 11.71 2.85
C ILE A 123 -22.32 12.34 4.17
N ILE A 124 -21.09 12.87 4.19
CA ILE A 124 -20.45 13.44 5.39
C ILE A 124 -21.00 14.85 5.63
N ASN A 125 -21.17 15.63 4.57
CA ASN A 125 -21.67 17.02 4.59
C ASN A 125 -20.96 17.93 5.62
N GLN A 126 -19.67 17.69 5.87
CA GLN A 126 -18.86 18.43 6.84
C GLN A 126 -17.37 18.44 6.44
N PRO A 127 -16.59 19.46 6.80
CA PRO A 127 -15.16 19.56 6.45
C PRO A 127 -14.29 18.65 7.34
N LEU A 128 -14.46 17.33 7.24
CA LEU A 128 -13.83 16.31 8.11
C LEU A 128 -12.78 15.47 7.34
N PRO A 129 -11.52 15.93 7.21
CA PRO A 129 -10.50 15.24 6.41
C PRO A 129 -10.16 13.84 6.91
N TYR A 130 -10.19 13.63 8.22
CA TYR A 130 -9.82 12.35 8.83
C TYR A 130 -10.92 11.29 8.66
N VAL A 131 -12.19 11.71 8.61
CA VAL A 131 -13.30 10.81 8.21
C VAL A 131 -13.16 10.36 6.75
N ILE A 132 -12.71 11.25 5.87
CA ILE A 132 -12.40 10.91 4.47
C ILE A 132 -11.26 9.88 4.39
N GLN A 133 -10.21 10.05 5.20
CA GLN A 133 -9.13 9.06 5.28
C GLN A 133 -9.63 7.71 5.78
N ILE A 134 -10.50 7.68 6.80
CA ILE A 134 -11.12 6.43 7.27
C ILE A 134 -11.81 5.72 6.11
N PHE A 135 -12.58 6.44 5.30
CA PHE A 135 -13.22 5.86 4.12
C PHE A 135 -12.20 5.25 3.14
N TYR A 136 -11.13 5.96 2.80
CA TYR A 136 -10.12 5.44 1.88
C TYR A 136 -9.36 4.24 2.44
N ILE A 137 -9.06 4.21 3.74
CA ILE A 137 -8.46 3.04 4.40
C ILE A 137 -9.39 1.83 4.28
N LEU A 138 -10.68 2.00 4.56
CA LEU A 138 -11.68 0.94 4.41
C LEU A 138 -11.78 0.46 2.95
N LEU A 139 -11.76 1.41 1.99
CA LEU A 139 -11.76 1.10 0.57
C LEU A 139 -10.53 0.27 0.18
N PHE A 140 -9.32 0.67 0.60
CA PHE A 140 -8.10 -0.08 0.31
C PHE A 140 -8.12 -1.49 0.91
N MET A 141 -8.64 -1.66 2.13
CA MET A 141 -8.78 -2.97 2.76
C MET A 141 -9.80 -3.86 2.02
N ALA A 142 -10.92 -3.28 1.57
CA ALA A 142 -11.90 -3.99 0.75
C ALA A 142 -11.31 -4.39 -0.62
N MET A 143 -10.57 -3.50 -1.26
CA MET A 143 -9.88 -3.77 -2.53
C MET A 143 -8.80 -4.84 -2.38
N LEU A 144 -8.02 -4.82 -1.29
CA LEU A 144 -7.04 -5.86 -0.96
C LEU A 144 -7.74 -7.22 -0.75
N TYR A 145 -8.84 -7.26 -0.01
CA TYR A 145 -9.62 -8.48 0.18
C TYR A 145 -10.12 -9.04 -1.15
N TYR A 146 -10.68 -8.17 -2.01
CA TYR A 146 -11.11 -8.57 -3.35
C TYR A 146 -9.93 -9.10 -4.18
N LEU A 147 -8.77 -8.45 -4.13
CA LEU A 147 -7.54 -8.89 -4.81
C LEU A 147 -7.15 -10.31 -4.42
N VAL A 148 -7.11 -10.61 -3.12
CA VAL A 148 -6.80 -11.95 -2.59
C VAL A 148 -7.82 -12.99 -3.05
N LYS A 149 -9.10 -12.60 -3.18
CA LYS A 149 -10.15 -13.50 -3.65
C LYS A 149 -9.92 -13.93 -5.09
N ILE A 150 -9.53 -13.00 -5.96
CA ILE A 150 -9.35 -13.22 -7.41
C ILE A 150 -7.91 -13.59 -7.80
N ASP A 151 -6.94 -13.58 -6.88
CA ASP A 151 -5.55 -13.90 -7.18
C ASP A 151 -5.40 -15.27 -7.85
N THR A 152 -4.63 -15.27 -8.94
CA THR A 152 -4.30 -16.45 -9.75
C THR A 152 -2.80 -16.60 -10.01
N LEU A 153 -1.97 -15.65 -9.54
CA LEU A 153 -0.53 -15.66 -9.78
C LEU A 153 0.28 -16.09 -8.57
N PHE A 154 -0.13 -15.68 -7.37
CA PHE A 154 0.62 -15.95 -6.14
C PHE A 154 0.09 -17.17 -5.39
N ILE A 155 -1.17 -17.54 -5.62
CA ILE A 155 -1.77 -18.80 -5.20
C ILE A 155 -1.66 -19.83 -6.33
N VAL A 156 -0.82 -20.85 -6.15
CA VAL A 156 -0.55 -21.88 -7.17
C VAL A 156 -1.57 -23.02 -7.10
N SER A 157 -2.11 -23.31 -5.91
CA SER A 157 -3.07 -24.39 -5.68
C SER A 157 -4.30 -23.95 -4.88
N ARG A 158 -5.46 -24.57 -5.11
CA ARG A 158 -6.70 -24.29 -4.32
C ARG A 158 -6.58 -24.64 -2.83
N LYS A 159 -5.51 -25.32 -2.41
CA LYS A 159 -5.23 -25.73 -1.02
C LYS A 159 -4.50 -24.64 -0.23
N GLU A 160 -4.05 -23.58 -0.89
CA GLU A 160 -3.27 -22.50 -0.28
C GLU A 160 -4.13 -21.53 0.56
N ASN A 161 -3.49 -20.99 1.60
CA ASN A 161 -4.15 -20.30 2.69
C ASN A 161 -4.42 -18.82 2.36
N LYS A 162 -5.59 -18.53 1.78
CA LYS A 162 -6.03 -17.15 1.43
C LYS A 162 -6.03 -16.19 2.63
N TYR A 163 -6.30 -16.68 3.83
CA TYR A 163 -6.23 -15.84 5.03
C TYR A 163 -4.81 -15.36 5.28
N MET A 164 -3.85 -16.27 5.17
CA MET A 164 -2.45 -15.93 5.33
C MET A 164 -1.98 -14.98 4.23
N LEU A 165 -2.39 -15.18 2.97
CA LEU A 165 -2.09 -14.22 1.90
C LEU A 165 -2.64 -12.82 2.20
N PHE A 166 -3.88 -12.71 2.68
CA PHE A 166 -4.45 -11.42 3.10
C PHE A 166 -3.61 -10.77 4.19
N LEU A 167 -3.17 -11.52 5.21
CA LEU A 167 -2.34 -10.98 6.28
C LEU A 167 -0.98 -10.49 5.79
N TRP A 168 -0.33 -11.24 4.90
CA TRP A 168 0.91 -10.78 4.26
C TRP A 168 0.68 -9.52 3.44
N GLY A 169 -0.38 -9.49 2.63
CA GLY A 169 -0.77 -8.31 1.85
C GLY A 169 -1.00 -7.09 2.75
N ALA A 170 -1.75 -7.26 3.84
CA ALA A 170 -2.06 -6.19 4.79
C ALA A 170 -0.83 -5.71 5.55
N LEU A 171 0.06 -6.63 5.98
CA LEU A 171 1.26 -6.30 6.73
C LEU A 171 2.22 -5.38 5.94
N PHE A 172 2.31 -5.58 4.62
CA PHE A 172 3.16 -4.79 3.72
C PHE A 172 2.42 -3.69 2.95
N LEU A 173 1.12 -3.52 3.19
CA LEU A 173 0.31 -2.51 2.51
C LEU A 173 0.78 -1.10 2.93
N LYS A 174 1.23 -0.29 1.97
CA LYS A 174 1.75 1.05 2.25
C LYS A 174 0.64 2.10 2.36
N ILE A 175 -0.28 1.92 3.31
CA ILE A 175 -1.48 2.76 3.46
C ILE A 175 -1.13 4.25 3.57
N THR A 176 -0.16 4.63 4.39
CA THR A 176 0.28 6.03 4.54
C THR A 176 0.60 6.67 3.18
N ALA A 177 1.37 5.97 2.35
CA ALA A 177 1.77 6.44 1.03
C ALA A 177 0.60 6.38 0.03
N MET A 178 -0.32 5.43 0.15
CA MET A 178 -1.53 5.41 -0.69
C MET A 178 -2.42 6.62 -0.41
N LEU A 179 -2.56 7.02 0.86
CA LEU A 179 -3.33 8.20 1.27
C LEU A 179 -2.70 9.53 0.80
N THR A 180 -1.40 9.55 0.46
CA THR A 180 -0.78 10.76 -0.12
C THR A 180 -0.94 10.85 -1.64
N ILE A 181 -1.35 9.77 -2.32
CA ILE A 181 -1.45 9.68 -3.80
C ILE A 181 -2.62 8.76 -4.20
N GLU A 182 -3.81 9.10 -3.71
CA GLU A 182 -5.01 8.27 -3.76
C GLU A 182 -5.42 7.86 -5.19
N ARG A 183 -5.33 8.79 -6.16
CA ARG A 183 -5.63 8.50 -7.58
C ARG A 183 -4.80 7.34 -8.11
N GLN A 184 -3.48 7.41 -7.96
CA GLN A 184 -2.57 6.36 -8.44
C GLN A 184 -2.70 5.08 -7.61
N ALA A 185 -2.95 5.18 -6.30
CA ALA A 185 -3.14 4.04 -5.43
C ALA A 185 -4.39 3.22 -5.82
N ILE A 186 -5.54 3.87 -6.01
CA ILE A 186 -6.78 3.21 -6.45
C ILE A 186 -6.60 2.62 -7.85
N ALA A 187 -6.04 3.40 -8.79
CA ALA A 187 -5.73 2.91 -10.14
C ALA A 187 -4.82 1.66 -10.11
N SER A 188 -3.86 1.60 -9.19
CA SER A 188 -2.96 0.45 -9.02
C SER A 188 -3.70 -0.83 -8.63
N PHE A 189 -4.74 -0.76 -7.77
CA PHE A 189 -5.58 -1.92 -7.50
C PHE A 189 -6.33 -2.38 -8.76
N PHE A 190 -6.86 -1.46 -9.56
CA PHE A 190 -7.55 -1.81 -10.83
C PHE A 190 -6.61 -2.42 -11.86
N VAL A 191 -5.34 -1.99 -11.92
CA VAL A 191 -4.31 -2.68 -12.71
C VAL A 191 -4.17 -4.14 -12.27
N LEU A 192 -4.11 -4.39 -10.95
CA LEU A 192 -3.99 -5.74 -10.42
C LEU A 192 -5.26 -6.58 -10.61
N PHE A 193 -6.46 -5.97 -10.50
CA PHE A 193 -7.71 -6.65 -10.82
C PHE A 193 -7.76 -7.07 -12.29
N ALA A 194 -7.31 -6.21 -13.20
CA ALA A 194 -7.21 -6.52 -14.63
C ALA A 194 -6.23 -7.66 -14.92
N LEU A 195 -5.19 -7.83 -14.10
CA LEU A 195 -4.21 -8.91 -14.21
C LEU A 195 -4.74 -10.25 -13.71
N PHE A 196 -5.45 -10.25 -12.59
CA PHE A 196 -5.89 -11.48 -11.94
C PHE A 196 -7.26 -11.97 -12.43
N ASP A 197 -8.14 -11.05 -12.84
CA ASP A 197 -9.45 -11.35 -13.44
C ASP A 197 -9.44 -11.06 -14.95
N ASN A 198 -8.82 -11.98 -15.71
CA ASN A 198 -8.64 -11.85 -17.15
C ASN A 198 -9.97 -11.71 -17.94
N ARG A 199 -11.09 -12.21 -17.42
CA ARG A 199 -12.39 -12.14 -18.10
C ARG A 199 -12.96 -10.72 -18.10
N LYS A 200 -12.70 -9.95 -17.05
CA LYS A 200 -13.15 -8.56 -16.89
C LYS A 200 -12.02 -7.55 -17.06
N ARG A 201 -10.91 -7.95 -17.70
CA ARG A 201 -9.71 -7.11 -17.88
C ARG A 201 -10.04 -5.71 -18.39
N LEU A 202 -10.77 -5.59 -19.51
CA LEU A 202 -11.07 -4.29 -20.10
C LEU A 202 -11.95 -3.42 -19.19
N PHE A 203 -12.89 -4.04 -18.48
CA PHE A 203 -13.72 -3.35 -17.49
C PHE A 203 -12.87 -2.76 -16.35
N TRP A 204 -11.95 -3.55 -15.80
CA TRP A 204 -11.06 -3.07 -14.75
C TRP A 204 -10.12 -1.95 -15.23
N LEU A 205 -9.57 -2.06 -16.45
CA LEU A 205 -8.75 -1.00 -17.04
C LEU A 205 -9.55 0.28 -17.29
N ALA A 206 -10.79 0.16 -17.78
CA ALA A 206 -11.65 1.31 -18.02
C ALA A 206 -11.95 2.07 -16.71
N ILE A 207 -12.27 1.35 -15.63
CA ILE A 207 -12.46 1.98 -14.31
C ILE A 207 -11.14 2.61 -13.83
N GLY A 208 -10.01 1.92 -13.94
CA GLY A 208 -8.72 2.48 -13.52
C GLY A 208 -8.36 3.76 -14.27
N CYS A 209 -8.72 3.90 -15.55
CA CYS A 209 -8.55 5.14 -16.32
C CYS A 209 -9.34 6.32 -15.75
N LEU A 210 -10.48 6.08 -15.09
CA LEU A 210 -11.22 7.15 -14.40
C LEU A 210 -10.42 7.72 -13.22
N PHE A 211 -9.54 6.94 -12.60
CA PHE A 211 -8.69 7.40 -11.50
C PHE A 211 -7.35 7.93 -12.00
N HIS A 212 -6.75 7.27 -12.99
CA HIS A 212 -5.48 7.70 -13.57
C HIS A 212 -5.29 7.16 -14.99
N LEU A 213 -5.07 8.05 -15.97
CA LEU A 213 -5.05 7.70 -17.40
C LEU A 213 -3.90 6.76 -17.79
N SER A 214 -2.81 6.72 -17.01
CA SER A 214 -1.68 5.82 -17.29
C SER A 214 -1.96 4.33 -16.98
N THR A 215 -3.15 3.99 -16.46
CA THR A 215 -3.54 2.64 -16.07
C THR A 215 -3.24 1.58 -17.14
N PRO A 216 -3.57 1.74 -18.44
CA PRO A 216 -3.31 0.71 -19.44
C PRO A 216 -1.82 0.47 -19.68
N VAL A 217 -1.02 1.54 -19.69
CA VAL A 217 0.44 1.45 -19.86
C VAL A 217 1.05 0.70 -18.68
N ILE A 218 0.68 1.08 -17.46
CA ILE A 218 1.15 0.42 -16.23
C ILE A 218 0.73 -1.06 -16.23
N TYR A 219 -0.49 -1.38 -16.67
CA TYR A 219 -0.94 -2.77 -16.81
C TYR A 219 0.00 -3.62 -17.67
N PHE A 220 0.41 -3.15 -18.84
CA PHE A 220 1.32 -3.92 -19.70
C PHE A 220 2.70 -4.11 -19.05
N VAL A 221 3.23 -3.07 -18.40
CA VAL A 221 4.51 -3.15 -17.68
C VAL A 221 4.45 -4.16 -16.55
N ILE A 222 3.46 -4.05 -15.66
CA ILE A 222 3.31 -4.95 -14.52
C ILE A 222 3.00 -6.39 -14.99
N ARG A 223 2.18 -6.56 -16.02
CA ARG A 223 1.94 -7.88 -16.63
C ARG A 223 3.24 -8.53 -17.08
N TYR A 224 4.04 -7.80 -17.85
CA TYR A 224 5.30 -8.31 -18.39
C TYR A 224 6.26 -8.70 -17.26
N LEU A 225 6.37 -7.85 -16.24
CA LEU A 225 7.20 -8.07 -15.07
C LEU A 225 6.75 -9.34 -14.31
N LEU A 226 5.47 -9.44 -13.93
CA LEU A 226 4.94 -10.58 -13.17
C LEU A 226 4.93 -11.91 -13.93
N GLN A 227 4.91 -11.85 -15.27
CA GLN A 227 4.95 -13.04 -16.14
C GLN A 227 6.39 -13.48 -16.48
N THR A 228 7.41 -12.77 -16.03
CA THR A 228 8.81 -13.14 -16.28
C THR A 228 9.23 -14.31 -15.38
N ARG A 229 9.40 -15.50 -15.98
CA ARG A 229 9.76 -16.76 -15.28
C ARG A 229 11.17 -17.27 -15.56
N SER A 230 11.96 -16.56 -16.36
CA SER A 230 13.32 -16.94 -16.72
C SER A 230 14.30 -15.81 -16.43
N PHE A 231 15.43 -16.13 -15.79
CA PHE A 231 16.51 -15.17 -15.53
C PHE A 231 17.08 -14.58 -16.81
N LYS A 232 17.21 -15.38 -17.88
CA LYS A 232 17.64 -14.89 -19.19
C LYS A 232 16.72 -13.77 -19.68
N ARG A 233 15.39 -13.96 -19.56
CA ARG A 233 14.41 -12.94 -19.94
C ARG A 233 14.50 -11.70 -19.05
N ALA A 234 14.66 -11.87 -17.73
CA ALA A 234 14.83 -10.75 -16.80
C ALA A 234 16.08 -9.91 -17.14
N ILE A 235 17.22 -10.56 -17.38
CA ILE A 235 18.48 -9.90 -17.74
C ILE A 235 18.35 -9.19 -19.09
N LEU A 236 17.86 -9.86 -20.14
CA LEU A 236 17.67 -9.24 -21.46
C LEU A 236 16.74 -8.02 -21.39
N SER A 237 15.67 -8.10 -20.60
CA SER A 237 14.75 -6.97 -20.39
C SER A 237 15.43 -5.82 -19.66
N SER A 238 16.30 -6.13 -18.70
CA SER A 238 17.08 -5.11 -17.97
C SER A 238 18.10 -4.43 -18.88
N VAL A 239 18.77 -5.18 -19.76
CA VAL A 239 19.67 -4.60 -20.77
C VAL A 239 18.92 -3.70 -21.74
N ALA A 240 17.75 -4.14 -22.24
CA ALA A 240 16.91 -3.31 -23.10
C ALA A 240 16.45 -2.02 -22.39
N LEU A 241 16.08 -2.11 -21.12
CA LEU A 241 15.68 -0.97 -20.30
C LEU A 241 16.85 -0.01 -20.06
N LEU A 242 18.05 -0.52 -19.83
CA LEU A 242 19.27 0.28 -19.72
C LEU A 242 19.51 1.07 -21.02
N GLY A 243 19.41 0.38 -22.17
CA GLY A 243 19.48 1.02 -23.49
C GLY A 243 18.44 2.13 -23.64
N PHE A 244 17.18 1.88 -23.27
CA PHE A 244 16.13 2.90 -23.29
C PHE A 244 16.50 4.12 -22.45
N VAL A 245 16.96 3.94 -21.21
CA VAL A 245 17.29 5.06 -20.31
C VAL A 245 18.46 5.88 -20.85
N VAL A 246 19.49 5.23 -21.40
CA VAL A 246 20.64 5.91 -22.03
C VAL A 246 20.19 6.83 -23.17
N PHE A 247 19.24 6.38 -23.99
CA PHE A 247 18.72 7.16 -25.12
C PHE A 247 17.50 8.03 -24.77
N ALA A 248 16.96 7.97 -23.55
CA ALA A 248 15.74 8.67 -23.18
C ALA A 248 15.88 10.18 -23.31
N TYR A 249 16.98 10.77 -22.81
CA TYR A 249 17.21 12.21 -22.87
C TYR A 249 17.27 12.76 -24.30
N PRO A 250 18.13 12.25 -25.21
CA PRO A 250 18.19 12.76 -26.58
C PRO A 250 16.88 12.54 -27.34
N ILE A 251 16.22 11.38 -27.17
CA ILE A 251 14.93 11.09 -27.83
C ILE A 251 13.86 12.08 -27.36
N LEU A 252 13.69 12.26 -26.03
CA LEU A 252 12.71 13.19 -25.49
C LEU A 252 13.02 14.64 -25.87
N THR A 253 14.30 15.01 -26.00
CA THR A 253 14.69 16.35 -26.46
C THR A 253 14.27 16.57 -27.92
N ILE A 254 14.54 15.60 -28.80
CA ILE A 254 14.11 15.67 -30.20
C ILE A 254 12.58 15.77 -30.28
N ILE A 255 11.86 14.93 -29.53
CA ILE A 255 10.40 14.95 -29.49
C ILE A 255 9.89 16.30 -29.00
N ASN A 256 10.45 16.87 -27.92
CA ASN A 256 10.02 18.16 -27.39
C ASN A 256 10.35 19.32 -28.32
N ASN A 257 11.40 19.22 -29.12
CA ASN A 257 11.73 20.24 -30.12
C ASN A 257 10.76 20.22 -31.30
N ILE A 258 10.27 19.04 -31.70
CA ILE A 258 9.28 18.88 -32.78
C ILE A 258 7.87 19.19 -32.28
N PHE A 259 7.53 18.70 -31.08
CA PHE A 259 6.24 18.84 -30.43
C PHE A 259 6.43 19.37 -29.00
N PRO A 260 6.57 20.69 -28.81
CA PRO A 260 6.74 21.29 -27.50
C PRO A 260 5.62 20.90 -26.55
N ASN A 261 5.98 20.33 -25.40
CA ASN A 261 5.03 19.87 -24.41
C ASN A 261 5.57 20.08 -23.00
N ASP A 262 4.82 20.81 -22.17
CA ASP A 262 5.26 21.14 -20.80
C ASP A 262 5.57 19.91 -19.94
N LYS A 263 4.89 18.77 -20.16
CA LYS A 263 5.19 17.53 -19.43
C LYS A 263 6.51 16.92 -19.87
N ILE A 264 6.84 16.98 -21.16
CA ILE A 264 8.14 16.51 -21.67
C ILE A 264 9.24 17.46 -21.21
N GLY A 265 9.02 18.78 -21.30
CA GLY A 265 9.92 19.80 -20.76
C GLY A 265 10.19 19.61 -19.27
N PHE A 266 9.16 19.30 -18.48
CA PHE A 266 9.29 18.95 -17.07
C PHE A 266 10.16 17.71 -16.87
N VAL A 267 9.90 16.60 -17.58
CA VAL A 267 10.75 15.39 -17.48
C VAL A 267 12.21 15.69 -17.85
N LEU A 268 12.45 16.45 -18.92
CA LEU A 268 13.79 16.86 -19.34
C LEU A 268 14.49 17.72 -18.28
N PHE A 269 13.78 18.62 -17.62
CA PHE A 269 14.30 19.40 -16.50
C PHE A 269 14.75 18.50 -15.34
N PHE A 270 13.92 17.53 -14.95
CA PHE A 270 14.26 16.59 -13.87
C PHE A 270 15.45 15.71 -14.22
N MET A 271 15.57 15.27 -15.48
CA MET A 271 16.72 14.48 -15.96
C MET A 271 18.03 15.27 -15.97
N LYS A 272 18.01 16.60 -16.01
CA LYS A 272 19.21 17.44 -15.89
C LYS A 272 19.62 17.69 -14.44
N ASN A 273 18.71 17.55 -13.50
CA ASN A 273 18.95 17.87 -12.10
C ASN A 273 19.49 16.64 -11.35
N LYS A 274 20.81 16.65 -11.07
CA LYS A 274 21.51 15.54 -10.40
C LYS A 274 20.97 15.26 -8.99
N ASP A 275 20.53 16.27 -8.25
CA ASP A 275 20.02 16.08 -6.89
C ASP A 275 18.68 15.35 -6.91
N LEU A 276 17.82 15.65 -7.89
CA LEU A 276 16.55 14.94 -8.07
C LEU A 276 16.76 13.48 -8.47
N ILE A 277 17.77 13.18 -9.28
CA ILE A 277 18.19 11.82 -9.62
C ILE A 277 18.70 11.09 -8.38
N ASN A 278 19.62 11.70 -7.63
CA ASN A 278 20.15 11.10 -6.39
C ASN A 278 19.04 10.80 -5.39
N ASN A 279 18.09 11.72 -5.22
CA ASN A 279 16.92 11.52 -4.37
C ASN A 279 16.04 10.37 -4.85
N GLU A 280 15.83 10.21 -6.17
CA GLU A 280 15.07 9.07 -6.70
C GLU A 280 15.82 7.74 -6.52
N ILE A 281 17.15 7.72 -6.71
CA ILE A 281 17.98 6.54 -6.45
C ILE A 281 17.84 6.10 -4.99
N ILE A 282 17.97 7.03 -4.04
CA ILE A 282 17.82 6.75 -2.60
C ILE A 282 16.41 6.20 -2.32
N LYS A 283 15.36 6.80 -2.90
CA LYS A 283 13.99 6.29 -2.77
C LYS A 283 13.86 4.87 -3.32
N SER A 284 14.36 4.61 -4.52
CA SER A 284 14.33 3.28 -5.15
C SER A 284 15.06 2.24 -4.31
N VAL A 285 16.26 2.55 -3.80
CA VAL A 285 17.02 1.65 -2.91
C VAL A 285 16.23 1.34 -1.63
N LYS A 286 15.62 2.35 -1.00
CA LYS A 286 14.75 2.14 0.16
C LYS A 286 13.58 1.20 -0.16
N GLN A 287 12.96 1.30 -1.34
CA GLN A 287 11.89 0.39 -1.75
C GLN A 287 12.40 -1.03 -2.00
N ILE A 288 13.57 -1.19 -2.62
CA ILE A 288 14.19 -2.49 -2.89
C ILE A 288 14.57 -3.21 -1.58
N PHE A 289 14.97 -2.47 -0.55
CA PHE A 289 15.36 -3.06 0.73
C PHE A 289 14.24 -3.90 1.36
N TYR A 290 12.96 -3.58 1.11
CA TYR A 290 11.81 -4.36 1.56
C TYR A 290 11.73 -5.76 0.97
N ILE A 291 12.38 -6.03 -0.16
CA ILE A 291 12.34 -7.35 -0.85
C ILE A 291 13.73 -7.97 -1.00
N PHE A 292 14.79 -7.23 -0.68
CA PHE A 292 16.17 -7.69 -0.75
C PHE A 292 16.39 -9.01 0.02
N PRO A 293 15.82 -9.23 1.23
CA PRO A 293 15.94 -10.51 1.92
C PRO A 293 15.46 -11.70 1.08
N LEU A 294 14.39 -11.55 0.28
CA LEU A 294 13.89 -12.64 -0.58
C LEU A 294 14.88 -13.00 -1.69
N ILE A 295 15.61 -12.02 -2.22
CA ILE A 295 16.64 -12.26 -3.26
C ILE A 295 17.81 -13.04 -2.68
N VAL A 296 18.31 -12.61 -1.51
CA VAL A 296 19.40 -13.32 -0.80
C VAL A 296 18.97 -14.74 -0.45
N LEU A 297 17.77 -14.92 0.10
CA LEU A 297 17.26 -16.23 0.46
C LEU A 297 17.04 -17.13 -0.77
N ASP A 298 16.51 -16.62 -1.88
CA ASP A 298 16.39 -17.38 -3.14
C ASP A 298 17.75 -17.83 -3.66
N LEU A 299 18.78 -16.97 -3.61
CA LEU A 299 20.14 -17.35 -4.00
C LEU A 299 20.66 -18.53 -3.15
N LEU A 300 20.48 -18.47 -1.82
CA LEU A 300 20.86 -19.54 -0.91
C LEU A 300 20.08 -20.84 -1.16
N LEU A 301 18.79 -20.75 -1.47
CA LEU A 301 17.96 -21.91 -1.82
C LEU A 301 18.42 -22.57 -3.13
N ARG A 302 18.83 -21.78 -4.11
CA ARG A 302 19.35 -22.30 -5.39
C ARG A 302 20.62 -23.10 -5.22
N LEU A 303 21.51 -22.72 -4.28
CA LEU A 303 22.68 -23.51 -3.91
C LEU A 303 22.29 -24.91 -3.40
N LYS A 304 21.08 -25.04 -2.82
CA LYS A 304 20.50 -26.31 -2.35
C LYS A 304 19.58 -26.98 -3.39
N GLY A 305 19.55 -26.49 -4.63
CA GLY A 305 18.72 -27.04 -5.72
C GLY A 305 17.24 -26.63 -5.69
N ILE A 306 16.80 -25.83 -4.71
CA ILE A 306 15.41 -25.36 -4.61
C ILE A 306 15.25 -24.09 -5.47
N ARG A 307 14.24 -24.06 -6.34
CA ARG A 307 14.01 -22.94 -7.27
C ARG A 307 12.68 -22.27 -7.00
N TRP A 308 12.71 -21.00 -6.61
CA TRP A 308 11.50 -20.19 -6.56
C TRP A 308 11.13 -19.64 -7.94
N SER A 309 9.87 -19.83 -8.35
CA SER A 309 9.38 -19.52 -9.70
C SER A 309 9.16 -18.02 -9.97
N LEU A 310 9.05 -17.20 -8.91
CA LEU A 310 8.88 -15.75 -9.01
C LEU A 310 10.18 -14.97 -8.88
N ALA A 311 11.31 -15.62 -8.54
CA ALA A 311 12.59 -14.93 -8.39
C ALA A 311 13.03 -14.12 -9.62
N PRO A 312 12.86 -14.59 -10.88
CA PRO A 312 13.21 -13.78 -12.06
C PRO A 312 12.35 -12.52 -12.19
N SER A 313 11.08 -12.61 -11.80
CA SER A 313 10.15 -11.49 -11.79
C SER A 313 10.56 -10.43 -10.76
N LEU A 314 10.92 -10.88 -9.55
CA LEU A 314 11.43 -10.02 -8.50
C LEU A 314 12.77 -9.36 -8.87
N LEU A 315 13.66 -10.10 -9.53
CA LEU A 315 14.94 -9.57 -10.01
C LEU A 315 14.73 -8.49 -11.08
N LEU A 316 13.82 -8.73 -12.04
CA LEU A 316 13.46 -7.73 -13.04
C LEU A 316 12.85 -6.47 -12.40
N PHE A 317 12.04 -6.62 -11.35
CA PHE A 317 11.56 -5.47 -10.56
C PHE A 317 12.72 -4.68 -9.94
N VAL A 318 13.67 -5.34 -9.29
CA VAL A 318 14.82 -4.67 -8.66
C VAL A 318 15.66 -3.93 -9.68
N PHE A 319 16.04 -4.57 -10.79
CA PHE A 319 16.79 -3.89 -11.84
C PHE A 319 15.97 -2.78 -12.49
N GLY A 320 14.67 -2.99 -12.70
CA GLY A 320 13.77 -1.95 -13.20
C GLY A 320 13.76 -0.71 -12.32
N MET A 321 13.66 -0.88 -11.00
CA MET A 321 13.68 0.22 -10.02
C MET A 321 15.01 1.00 -10.02
N LEU A 322 16.14 0.30 -10.13
CA LEU A 322 17.46 0.93 -10.17
C LEU A 322 17.70 1.63 -11.52
N ILE A 323 17.46 0.95 -12.63
CA ILE A 323 17.71 1.50 -13.98
C ILE A 323 16.82 2.72 -14.23
N LEU A 324 15.53 2.64 -13.89
CA LEU A 324 14.60 3.76 -14.08
C LEU A 324 14.85 4.92 -13.11
N SER A 325 15.59 4.74 -12.01
CA SER A 325 15.80 5.83 -11.03
C SER A 325 16.60 7.01 -11.56
N ILE A 326 17.22 6.87 -12.73
CA ILE A 326 17.80 7.97 -13.51
C ILE A 326 16.71 8.91 -14.05
N LEU A 327 15.44 8.48 -14.06
CA LEU A 327 14.25 9.25 -14.42
C LEU A 327 13.46 9.59 -13.14
N PRO A 328 13.68 10.76 -12.51
CA PRO A 328 13.05 11.09 -11.23
C PRO A 328 11.52 10.95 -11.27
N GLY A 329 10.94 10.35 -10.22
CA GLY A 329 9.50 10.10 -10.09
C GLY A 329 8.91 8.99 -10.96
N VAL A 330 9.65 8.44 -11.93
CA VAL A 330 9.17 7.38 -12.83
C VAL A 330 9.12 5.99 -12.19
N PRO A 331 10.19 5.48 -11.51
CA PRO A 331 10.19 4.13 -10.97
C PRO A 331 9.06 3.89 -10.00
N THR A 332 8.92 4.78 -9.02
CA THR A 332 7.94 4.66 -7.95
C THR A 332 6.50 4.68 -8.50
N ARG A 333 6.23 5.50 -9.52
CA ARG A 333 4.90 5.61 -10.13
C ARG A 333 4.54 4.41 -10.99
N ILE A 334 5.46 3.94 -11.84
CA ILE A 334 5.20 2.78 -12.72
C ILE A 334 5.10 1.49 -11.89
N MET A 335 5.96 1.34 -10.88
CA MET A 335 6.05 0.12 -10.07
C MET A 335 5.14 0.13 -8.83
N MET A 336 4.30 1.16 -8.68
CA MET A 336 3.40 1.33 -7.54
C MET A 336 2.54 0.10 -7.23
N PRO A 337 1.94 -0.61 -8.22
CA PRO A 337 1.18 -1.83 -7.93
C PRO A 337 1.99 -2.88 -7.18
N ILE A 338 3.31 -2.95 -7.40
CA ILE A 338 4.18 -3.89 -6.69
C ILE A 338 4.60 -3.32 -5.33
N ILE A 339 5.11 -2.08 -5.31
CA ILE A 339 5.68 -1.45 -4.11
C ILE A 339 4.63 -1.31 -3.00
N PHE A 340 3.41 -0.93 -3.37
CA PHE A 340 2.39 -0.57 -2.40
C PHE A 340 1.50 -1.76 -2.01
N ILE A 341 1.34 -2.75 -2.89
CA ILE A 341 0.36 -3.83 -2.74
C ILE A 341 1.00 -5.22 -2.74
N LEU A 342 1.86 -5.55 -3.72
CA LEU A 342 2.30 -6.94 -3.94
C LEU A 342 3.54 -7.38 -3.14
N PHE A 343 4.22 -6.52 -2.38
CA PHE A 343 5.33 -6.96 -1.52
C PHE A 343 4.93 -8.15 -0.63
N GLY A 344 3.80 -8.05 0.07
CA GLY A 344 3.27 -9.15 0.88
C GLY A 344 3.00 -10.43 0.07
N PHE A 345 2.54 -10.29 -1.17
CA PHE A 345 2.24 -11.43 -2.04
C PHE A 345 3.50 -12.21 -2.42
N TYR A 346 4.61 -11.52 -2.69
CA TYR A 346 5.92 -12.16 -2.91
C TYR A 346 6.40 -12.93 -1.69
N TYR A 347 6.32 -12.31 -0.51
CA TYR A 347 6.69 -12.96 0.74
C TYR A 347 5.83 -14.21 1.02
N TYR A 348 4.51 -14.09 0.85
CA TYR A 348 3.60 -15.23 0.99
C TYR A 348 3.99 -16.39 0.08
N ASN A 349 4.20 -16.13 -1.21
CA ASN A 349 4.52 -17.17 -2.18
C ASN A 349 5.89 -17.80 -1.91
N PHE A 350 6.89 -17.00 -1.53
CA PHE A 350 8.21 -17.50 -1.15
C PHE A 350 8.13 -18.42 0.08
N PHE A 351 7.46 -17.99 1.15
CA PHE A 351 7.40 -18.77 2.38
C PHE A 351 6.46 -19.98 2.30
N SER A 352 5.59 -20.03 1.30
CA SER A 352 4.79 -21.22 0.97
C SER A 352 5.62 -22.39 0.43
N LEU A 353 6.91 -22.18 0.10
CA LEU A 353 7.85 -23.24 -0.25
C LEU A 353 8.29 -24.08 0.97
N PHE A 354 8.01 -23.61 2.19
CA PHE A 354 8.44 -24.23 3.43
C PHE A 354 7.26 -24.81 4.22
N SER A 355 7.56 -25.42 5.37
CA SER A 355 6.50 -25.91 6.27
C SER A 355 5.60 -24.78 6.76
N ASN A 356 4.32 -25.08 7.02
CA ASN A 356 3.37 -24.11 7.60
C ASN A 356 3.89 -23.49 8.92
N ARG A 357 4.66 -24.24 9.72
CA ARG A 357 5.29 -23.73 10.95
C ARG A 357 6.32 -22.65 10.63
N THR A 358 7.22 -22.91 9.68
CA THR A 358 8.20 -21.93 9.21
C THR A 358 7.51 -20.69 8.66
N HIS A 359 6.46 -20.86 7.84
CA HIS A 359 5.69 -19.76 7.28
C HIS A 359 5.07 -18.88 8.37
N LEU A 360 4.46 -19.50 9.38
CA LEU A 360 3.89 -18.81 10.54
C LEU A 360 4.97 -18.06 11.35
N TYR A 361 6.07 -18.72 11.71
CA TYR A 361 7.14 -18.08 12.49
C TYR A 361 7.77 -16.90 11.76
N MET A 362 8.02 -17.03 10.46
CA MET A 362 8.59 -15.94 9.66
C MET A 362 7.61 -14.77 9.51
N PHE A 363 6.31 -15.04 9.39
CA PHE A 363 5.30 -13.98 9.42
C PHE A 363 5.28 -13.24 10.76
N MET A 364 5.25 -13.98 11.88
CA MET A 364 5.24 -13.36 13.21
C MET A 364 6.50 -12.54 13.46
N LEU A 365 7.67 -13.04 13.07
CA LEU A 365 8.92 -12.30 13.16
C LEU A 365 8.83 -10.96 12.42
N LEU A 366 8.38 -10.97 11.17
CA LEU A 366 8.25 -9.74 10.39
C LEU A 366 7.16 -8.80 10.92
N ALA A 367 6.04 -9.34 11.41
CA ALA A 367 4.99 -8.54 12.05
C ALA A 367 5.52 -7.82 13.29
N ILE A 368 6.31 -8.51 14.13
CA ILE A 368 6.99 -7.93 15.28
C ILE A 368 8.00 -6.87 14.82
N SER A 369 8.88 -7.19 13.87
CA SER A 369 9.89 -6.24 13.38
C SER A 369 9.27 -4.98 12.80
N LEU A 370 8.19 -5.09 12.04
CA LEU A 370 7.49 -3.93 11.46
C LEU A 370 6.72 -3.13 12.51
N ALA A 371 6.12 -3.79 13.51
CA ALA A 371 5.49 -3.09 14.63
C ALA A 371 6.51 -2.31 15.46
N ILE A 372 7.68 -2.90 15.75
CA ILE A 372 8.80 -2.23 16.42
C ILE A 372 9.30 -1.06 15.56
N TYR A 373 9.46 -1.24 14.25
CA TYR A 373 9.84 -0.16 13.35
C TYR A 373 8.84 1.01 13.40
N LYS A 374 7.53 0.72 13.40
CA LYS A 374 6.49 1.75 13.54
C LYS A 374 6.53 2.48 14.88
N PHE A 375 6.91 1.80 15.96
CA PHE A 375 7.09 2.40 17.28
C PHE A 375 8.13 3.54 17.25
N PHE A 376 9.23 3.35 16.52
CA PHE A 376 10.32 4.31 16.44
C PHE A 376 10.23 5.29 15.27
N LEU A 377 9.19 5.19 14.43
CA LEU A 377 9.11 5.98 13.21
C LEU A 377 8.68 7.43 13.53
N PRO A 378 9.48 8.45 13.17
CA PRO A 378 9.07 9.84 13.28
C PRO A 378 7.86 10.15 12.39
N GLY A 379 6.95 10.98 12.87
CA GLY A 379 5.67 11.30 12.27
C GLY A 379 4.52 10.33 12.56
N TYR A 380 4.78 9.18 13.19
CA TYR A 380 3.75 8.24 13.66
C TYR A 380 3.31 8.64 15.08
N TYR A 381 2.00 8.62 15.36
CA TYR A 381 1.43 9.15 16.63
C TYR A 381 1.72 10.63 16.86
N TYR A 382 1.73 11.41 15.77
CA TYR A 382 1.90 12.84 15.84
C TYR A 382 0.68 13.56 16.42
N ARG A 383 -0.53 13.11 16.08
CA ARG A 383 -1.76 13.81 16.47
C ARG A 383 -2.14 13.54 17.92
N TYR A 384 -1.94 12.32 18.40
CA TYR A 384 -2.28 11.89 19.76
C TYR A 384 -1.27 10.84 20.25
N PRO A 385 -1.10 10.67 21.58
CA PRO A 385 -0.09 9.79 22.16
C PRO A 385 -0.25 8.33 21.74
N LEU A 386 0.82 7.55 21.90
CA LEU A 386 0.82 6.12 21.62
C LEU A 386 -0.05 5.30 22.59
N ILE A 387 -0.04 5.70 23.86
CA ILE A 387 -0.77 5.08 24.97
C ILE A 387 -1.41 6.18 25.80
N GLU A 388 -2.64 5.96 26.25
CA GLU A 388 -3.31 6.88 27.18
C GLU A 388 -4.14 6.11 28.20
N SER A 389 -4.41 6.75 29.35
CA SER A 389 -5.25 6.21 30.42
C SER A 389 -6.76 6.31 30.14
N TYR A 390 -7.16 7.20 29.22
CA TYR A 390 -8.54 7.39 28.80
C TYR A 390 -8.86 6.57 27.55
N PRO A 391 -9.92 5.71 27.57
CA PRO A 391 -10.23 4.85 26.44
C PRO A 391 -10.72 5.66 25.23
N GLY A 392 -10.19 5.36 24.04
CA GLY A 392 -10.63 6.01 22.81
C GLY A 392 -10.25 7.49 22.71
N TYR A 393 -9.20 7.92 23.40
CA TYR A 393 -8.66 9.29 23.42
C TYR A 393 -8.38 9.90 22.03
N TYR A 394 -8.25 9.07 20.99
CA TYR A 394 -8.04 9.50 19.60
C TYR A 394 -9.34 9.84 18.84
N VAL A 395 -10.53 9.53 19.38
CA VAL A 395 -11.79 9.64 18.64
C VAL A 395 -12.12 11.09 18.28
N ASP A 396 -11.88 12.03 19.19
CA ASP A 396 -12.14 13.45 18.95
C ASP A 396 -11.29 13.99 17.78
N ALA A 397 -10.07 13.47 17.62
CA ALA A 397 -9.20 13.82 16.50
C ALA A 397 -9.79 13.38 15.16
N PHE A 398 -10.65 12.36 15.09
CA PHE A 398 -11.31 11.99 13.83
C PHE A 398 -12.35 13.02 13.38
N MET A 399 -12.91 13.76 14.33
CA MET A 399 -13.96 14.76 14.11
C MET A 399 -13.40 16.18 13.95
N GLU A 400 -12.08 16.32 13.91
CA GLU A 400 -11.42 17.61 13.71
C GLU A 400 -11.77 18.18 12.33
N LYS A 401 -12.27 19.42 12.33
CA LYS A 401 -12.62 20.15 11.11
C LYS A 401 -11.41 20.89 10.57
N GLN A 402 -11.26 20.93 9.26
CA GLN A 402 -10.19 21.66 8.59
C GLN A 402 -10.71 22.44 7.40
N ASP A 403 -10.35 23.72 7.31
CA ASP A 403 -10.75 24.57 6.18
C ASP A 403 -9.84 24.34 4.96
N TYR A 404 -10.05 25.13 3.91
CA TYR A 404 -9.28 25.06 2.68
C TYR A 404 -7.79 25.36 2.93
N ILE A 405 -6.91 24.46 2.48
CA ILE A 405 -5.47 24.59 2.73
C ILE A 405 -4.74 24.96 1.43
N ARG A 406 -4.14 26.14 1.39
CA ARG A 406 -3.34 26.56 0.23
C ARG A 406 -2.03 25.80 0.19
N ARG A 407 -1.91 24.85 -0.73
CA ARG A 407 -0.70 24.01 -0.89
C ARG A 407 0.60 24.82 -1.03
N LEU A 408 0.55 25.98 -1.69
CA LEU A 408 1.71 26.87 -1.87
C LEU A 408 2.14 27.60 -0.60
N SER A 409 1.30 27.67 0.44
CA SER A 409 1.67 28.24 1.73
C SER A 409 2.29 27.21 2.68
N LEU A 410 2.28 25.93 2.30
CA LEU A 410 2.96 24.89 3.08
C LEU A 410 4.46 24.86 2.73
N PRO A 411 5.34 24.63 3.73
CA PRO A 411 6.77 24.47 3.49
C PRO A 411 7.07 23.27 2.58
N GLY A 412 8.27 23.27 1.98
CA GLY A 412 8.77 22.09 1.30
C GLY A 412 9.14 21.00 2.31
N ILE A 413 9.05 19.73 1.91
CA ILE A 413 9.40 18.59 2.78
C ILE A 413 10.84 18.65 3.32
N ALA A 414 11.76 19.31 2.60
CA ALA A 414 13.15 19.50 3.04
C ALA A 414 13.29 20.51 4.19
N ASP A 415 12.28 21.38 4.37
CA ASP A 415 12.29 22.49 5.33
C ASP A 415 11.53 22.15 6.62
N VAL A 416 11.01 20.92 6.74
CA VAL A 416 10.21 20.45 7.88
C VAL A 416 10.93 19.32 8.60
N THR A 417 11.27 19.53 9.87
CA THR A 417 11.66 18.46 10.79
C THR A 417 10.41 17.88 11.43
N ILE A 418 10.16 16.59 11.18
CA ILE A 418 9.05 15.86 11.80
C ILE A 418 9.60 15.12 13.02
N ASP A 419 9.20 15.54 14.21
CA ASP A 419 9.39 14.79 15.45
C ASP A 419 8.04 14.27 15.96
N ASN A 420 8.08 13.32 16.90
CA ASN A 420 6.89 12.81 17.58
C ASN A 420 6.57 13.62 18.85
N GLY A 421 7.24 14.76 19.09
CA GLY A 421 7.23 15.47 20.37
C GLY A 421 7.43 14.54 21.58
N ASN A 422 6.70 14.82 22.67
CA ASN A 422 6.61 13.96 23.88
C ASN A 422 5.53 12.87 23.78
N LYS A 423 5.10 12.48 22.57
CA LYS A 423 3.93 11.59 22.34
C LYS A 423 4.29 10.10 22.19
N LEU A 424 5.57 9.74 22.33
CA LEU A 424 6.09 8.37 22.30
C LEU A 424 6.25 7.76 23.70
#